data_AF-A0AAD5NG38-F1
#
_entry.id   AF-A0AAD5NG38-F1
#
_cell.length_a   1.000
_cell.length_b   1.000
_cell.length_c   1.000
_cell.angle_alpha   90.00
_cell.angle_beta   90.00
_cell.angle_gamma   90.00
#
_symmetry.space_group_name_H-M   'P 1'
#
loop_
_entity.id
_entity.type
_entity.pdbx_description
1 polymer ?
#
loop_
_entity_poly.entity_id
_entity_poly.type
_entity_poly.pdbx_seq_one_letter_code
_entity_poly.pdbx_strand_id
1 'polypeptide(L)'
;MGSLVEHSSEDDSASPSKPVKGDSSLNGCSHDEKLVWPWTGILVNIPTTRGDDGRSVGGNGSKLRDEFIMRGFNPKRVVSLWNHQGHSGTAIVEFNKDWPGLHNAMSFEKAYEADHHGKKDWYAPNKEKSSLYAWVARSDDYNLNNVVGEILRKLGDLKTISEMME
;
A
#
# COMPACT_ATOMS: atom_id res chain seq x y z
N MET A 1 -40.98 60.26 -23.18
CA MET A 1 -40.42 61.59 -22.86
C MET A 1 -40.24 61.67 -21.35
N GLY A 2 -39.02 61.92 -20.88
CA GLY A 2 -38.74 62.32 -19.49
C GLY A 2 -37.81 61.40 -18.69
N SER A 3 -36.52 61.76 -18.66
CA SER A 3 -35.37 61.25 -17.88
C SER A 3 -35.51 61.37 -16.35
N LEU A 4 -34.95 60.41 -15.57
CA LEU A 4 -33.74 60.48 -14.69
C LEU A 4 -33.97 61.31 -13.39
N VAL A 5 -33.55 60.97 -12.15
CA VAL A 5 -32.26 60.48 -11.61
C VAL A 5 -32.46 60.04 -10.12
N GLU A 6 -31.89 58.88 -9.72
CA GLU A 6 -31.18 58.50 -8.45
C GLU A 6 -31.80 58.68 -7.04
N HIS A 7 -31.38 58.02 -5.94
CA HIS A 7 -30.16 57.30 -5.54
C HIS A 7 -30.44 56.34 -4.32
N SER A 8 -29.55 55.36 -4.10
CA SER A 8 -29.14 54.69 -2.84
C SER A 8 -30.08 53.77 -2.05
N SER A 9 -29.65 52.51 -1.86
CA SER A 9 -28.98 52.06 -0.62
C SER A 9 -28.46 50.63 -0.79
N GLU A 10 -27.21 50.41 -0.36
CA GLU A 10 -26.51 49.14 -0.27
C GLU A 10 -27.14 48.24 0.80
N ASP A 11 -27.14 46.92 0.60
CA ASP A 11 -27.12 45.99 1.73
C ASP A 11 -26.15 44.84 1.42
N ASP A 12 -25.16 44.78 2.30
CA ASP A 12 -24.04 43.86 2.35
C ASP A 12 -24.51 42.54 2.99
N SER A 13 -24.20 41.42 2.35
CA SER A 13 -24.11 40.13 3.04
C SER A 13 -23.21 39.20 2.26
N ALA A 14 -21.90 39.40 2.47
CA ALA A 14 -20.89 38.39 2.30
C ALA A 14 -21.25 37.12 3.11
N SER A 15 -21.57 36.03 2.41
CA SER A 15 -21.61 34.70 3.02
C SER A 15 -20.23 34.03 2.82
N PRO A 16 -19.48 33.70 3.90
CA PRO A 16 -18.16 33.10 3.76
C PRO A 16 -18.32 31.64 3.33
N SER A 17 -18.02 31.35 2.06
CA SER A 17 -17.89 30.00 1.55
C SER A 17 -16.76 29.28 2.29
N LYS A 18 -17.12 28.28 3.09
CA LYS A 18 -16.16 27.37 3.74
C LYS A 18 -15.28 26.71 2.64
N PRO A 19 -13.98 26.51 2.90
CA PRO A 19 -13.14 25.80 1.95
C PRO A 19 -13.62 24.34 1.89
N VAL A 20 -13.96 23.90 0.67
CA VAL A 20 -14.16 22.49 0.35
C VAL A 20 -12.83 21.79 0.64
N LYS A 21 -12.80 21.02 1.74
CA LYS A 21 -11.73 20.03 1.97
C LYS A 21 -11.72 19.14 0.74
N GLY A 22 -10.61 19.18 0.00
CA GLY A 22 -10.35 18.27 -1.09
C GLY A 22 -10.47 16.85 -0.56
N ASP A 23 -11.48 16.15 -1.05
CA ASP A 23 -11.69 14.75 -0.78
C ASP A 23 -10.65 13.94 -1.58
N SER A 24 -9.40 13.92 -1.11
CA SER A 24 -8.44 12.89 -1.50
C SER A 24 -8.72 11.64 -0.67
N SER A 25 -9.92 11.10 -0.83
CA SER A 25 -10.33 9.88 -0.17
C SER A 25 -9.44 8.72 -0.65
N LEU A 26 -8.43 8.41 0.15
CA LEU A 26 -7.92 7.06 0.30
C LEU A 26 -9.07 6.22 0.88
N ASN A 27 -10.07 5.90 0.04
CA ASN A 27 -11.36 5.26 0.38
C ASN A 27 -11.24 3.81 0.88
N GLY A 28 -10.16 3.47 1.60
CA GLY A 28 -9.95 2.17 2.22
C GLY A 28 -9.09 2.20 3.48
N CYS A 29 -8.59 3.36 3.91
CA CYS A 29 -7.76 3.46 5.12
C CYS A 29 -8.50 4.30 6.17
N SER A 30 -9.04 3.66 7.22
CA SER A 30 -9.58 4.41 8.36
C SER A 30 -8.46 5.24 9.00
N HIS A 31 -8.76 6.43 9.53
CA HIS A 31 -7.74 7.25 10.23
C HIS A 31 -7.02 6.48 11.34
N ASP A 32 -7.66 5.46 11.92
CA ASP A 32 -7.11 4.61 12.97
C ASP A 32 -6.30 3.41 12.45
N GLU A 33 -6.29 3.19 11.12
CA GLU A 33 -5.56 2.07 10.53
C GLU A 33 -4.06 2.34 10.58
N LYS A 34 -3.32 1.39 11.17
CA LYS A 34 -1.87 1.44 11.27
C LYS A 34 -1.22 0.66 10.14
N LEU A 35 -0.41 1.36 9.38
CA LEU A 35 0.43 0.84 8.32
C LEU A 35 1.87 0.73 8.81
N VAL A 36 2.65 -0.19 8.24
CA VAL A 36 4.09 -0.23 8.48
C VAL A 36 4.76 0.95 7.76
N TRP A 37 5.57 1.73 8.48
CA TRP A 37 6.35 2.84 7.97
C TRP A 37 7.85 2.59 8.12
N PRO A 38 8.68 2.74 7.06
CA PRO A 38 8.33 3.14 5.70
C PRO A 38 7.33 2.21 5.01
N TRP A 39 6.56 2.73 4.06
CA TRP A 39 5.45 1.97 3.45
C TRP A 39 5.95 0.67 2.85
N THR A 40 5.32 -0.42 3.28
CA THR A 40 5.79 -1.75 2.99
C THR A 40 4.66 -2.62 2.48
N GLY A 41 4.83 -3.20 1.29
CA GLY A 41 3.98 -4.23 0.73
C GLY A 41 4.49 -5.64 1.04
N ILE A 42 3.57 -6.60 1.08
CA ILE A 42 3.85 -8.03 1.22
C ILE A 42 3.45 -8.70 -0.09
N LEU A 43 4.33 -9.54 -0.63
CA LEU A 43 4.09 -10.34 -1.82
C LEU A 43 4.28 -11.82 -1.46
N VAL A 44 3.28 -12.65 -1.72
CA VAL A 44 3.30 -14.09 -1.41
C VAL A 44 3.01 -14.94 -2.64
N ASN A 45 3.17 -16.26 -2.48
CA ASN A 45 3.02 -17.27 -3.52
C ASN A 45 4.06 -17.13 -4.65
N ILE A 46 5.25 -16.62 -4.34
CA ILE A 46 6.36 -16.54 -5.29
C ILE A 46 6.80 -17.98 -5.61
N PRO A 47 6.82 -18.38 -6.90
CA PRO A 47 7.25 -19.72 -7.28
C PRO A 47 8.66 -20.02 -6.76
N THR A 48 8.81 -21.20 -6.17
CA THR A 48 10.10 -21.72 -5.71
C THR A 48 10.33 -23.11 -6.26
N THR A 49 11.59 -23.42 -6.57
CA THR A 49 12.03 -24.76 -6.97
C THR A 49 12.92 -25.30 -5.87
N ARG A 50 12.70 -26.56 -5.49
CA ARG A 50 13.55 -27.25 -4.51
C ARG A 50 14.76 -27.85 -5.21
N GLY A 51 15.95 -27.49 -4.77
CA GLY A 51 17.21 -28.04 -5.26
C GLY A 51 17.52 -29.41 -4.64
N ASP A 52 18.54 -30.07 -5.19
CA ASP A 52 19.01 -31.40 -4.75
C ASP A 52 19.55 -31.38 -3.30
N ASP A 53 20.00 -30.23 -2.81
CA ASP A 53 20.40 -29.99 -1.43
C ASP A 53 19.22 -29.82 -0.46
N GLY A 54 17.99 -29.94 -0.97
CA GLY A 54 16.75 -29.79 -0.23
C GLY A 54 16.34 -28.34 0.03
N ARG A 55 17.12 -27.34 -0.40
CA ARG A 55 16.82 -25.91 -0.23
C ARG A 55 15.99 -25.37 -1.40
N SER A 56 15.07 -24.46 -1.09
CA SER A 56 14.24 -23.77 -2.09
C SER A 56 14.96 -22.53 -2.65
N VAL A 57 14.97 -22.39 -3.97
CA VAL A 57 15.36 -21.17 -4.69
C VAL A 57 14.14 -20.54 -5.34
N GLY A 58 14.05 -19.21 -5.35
CA GLY A 58 12.88 -18.49 -5.86
C GLY A 58 13.23 -17.50 -6.97
N GLY A 59 12.19 -16.91 -7.56
CA GLY A 59 12.33 -15.84 -8.55
C GLY A 59 13.18 -14.68 -8.05
N ASN A 60 13.94 -14.07 -8.97
CA ASN A 60 14.85 -12.97 -8.65
C ASN A 60 14.05 -11.71 -8.24
N GLY A 61 14.29 -11.19 -7.03
CA GLY A 61 13.67 -9.96 -6.53
C GLY A 61 13.88 -8.75 -7.44
N SER A 62 14.99 -8.68 -8.19
CA SER A 62 15.20 -7.59 -9.16
C SER A 62 14.21 -7.66 -10.32
N LYS A 63 13.85 -8.85 -10.81
CA LYS A 63 12.86 -9.02 -11.88
C LYS A 63 11.47 -8.58 -11.41
N LEU A 64 11.08 -8.96 -10.19
CA LEU A 64 9.82 -8.50 -9.58
C LEU A 64 9.80 -6.98 -9.41
N ARG A 65 10.92 -6.38 -8.98
CA ARG A 65 11.06 -4.93 -8.89
C ARG A 65 10.83 -4.26 -10.24
N ASP A 66 11.47 -4.76 -11.30
CA ASP A 66 11.35 -4.20 -12.65
C ASP A 66 9.91 -4.33 -13.19
N GLU A 67 9.25 -5.45 -12.93
CA GLU A 67 7.82 -5.63 -13.25
C GLU A 67 6.94 -4.60 -12.53
N PHE A 68 7.16 -4.38 -11.24
CA PHE A 68 6.40 -3.39 -10.48
C PHE A 68 6.68 -1.96 -10.91
N ILE A 69 7.89 -1.66 -11.40
CA ILE A 69 8.19 -0.38 -12.05
C ILE A 69 7.39 -0.23 -13.34
N MET A 70 7.36 -1.25 -14.20
CA MET A 70 6.57 -1.22 -15.45
C MET A 70 5.06 -1.06 -15.20
N ARG A 71 4.56 -1.62 -14.09
CA ARG A 71 3.15 -1.45 -13.65
C ARG A 71 2.87 -0.10 -13.00
N GLY A 72 3.87 0.77 -12.86
CA GLY A 72 3.72 2.11 -12.30
C GLY A 72 3.73 2.18 -10.77
N PHE A 73 4.00 1.09 -10.07
CA PHE A 73 4.06 1.07 -8.60
C PHE A 73 5.35 1.66 -8.05
N ASN A 74 6.42 1.73 -8.86
CA ASN A 74 7.69 2.38 -8.50
C ASN A 74 8.22 2.02 -7.08
N PRO A 75 8.38 0.73 -6.74
CA PRO A 75 8.96 0.35 -5.46
C PRO A 75 10.43 0.76 -5.36
N LYS A 76 10.87 1.10 -4.15
CA LYS A 76 12.29 1.33 -3.85
C LYS A 76 13.07 0.02 -3.98
N ARG A 77 12.57 -1.05 -3.36
CA ARG A 77 13.25 -2.36 -3.33
C ARG A 77 12.24 -3.50 -3.19
N VAL A 78 12.60 -4.68 -3.70
CA VAL A 78 11.92 -5.96 -3.42
C VAL A 78 12.94 -6.90 -2.77
N VAL A 79 12.62 -7.42 -1.59
CA VAL A 79 13.50 -8.28 -0.79
C VAL A 79 12.81 -9.62 -0.53
N SER A 80 13.31 -10.69 -1.14
CA SER A 80 12.86 -12.05 -0.84
C SER A 80 13.18 -12.43 0.60
N LEU A 81 12.23 -13.09 1.26
CA LEU A 81 12.40 -13.61 2.61
C LEU A 81 12.93 -15.05 2.56
N TRP A 82 13.94 -15.32 3.39
CA TRP A 82 14.61 -16.62 3.47
C TRP A 82 14.42 -17.23 4.84
N ASN A 83 14.30 -18.55 4.89
CA ASN A 83 14.29 -19.34 6.12
C ASN A 83 15.35 -20.46 6.03
N HIS A 84 15.40 -21.33 7.04
CA HIS A 84 16.34 -22.45 7.09
C HIS A 84 16.17 -23.46 5.93
N GLN A 85 15.03 -23.44 5.23
CA GLN A 85 14.72 -24.26 4.06
C GLN A 85 14.97 -23.52 2.74
N GLY A 86 15.47 -22.29 2.76
CA GLY A 86 15.73 -21.46 1.58
C GLY A 86 14.70 -20.36 1.37
N HIS A 87 14.39 -20.05 0.12
CA HIS A 87 13.42 -19.01 -0.26
C HIS A 87 12.01 -19.38 0.25
N SER A 88 11.38 -18.48 1.01
CA SER A 88 10.09 -18.75 1.70
C SER A 88 8.86 -18.65 0.80
N GLY A 89 9.03 -18.24 -0.46
CA GLY A 89 7.90 -17.90 -1.35
C GLY A 89 7.26 -16.54 -1.04
N THR A 90 7.88 -15.76 -0.14
CA THR A 90 7.44 -14.42 0.26
C THR A 90 8.51 -13.38 -0.02
N ALA A 91 8.12 -12.17 -0.38
CA ALA A 91 8.98 -11.01 -0.47
C ALA A 91 8.34 -9.77 0.16
N ILE A 92 9.19 -8.84 0.58
CA ILE A 92 8.81 -7.53 1.04
C ILE A 92 9.05 -6.52 -0.07
N VAL A 93 8.07 -5.65 -0.30
CA VAL A 93 8.12 -4.57 -1.29
C VAL A 93 8.22 -3.24 -0.56
N GLU A 94 9.40 -2.64 -0.52
CA GLU A 94 9.63 -1.36 0.13
C GLU A 94 9.31 -0.22 -0.84
N PHE A 95 8.49 0.73 -0.41
CA PHE A 95 8.24 1.98 -1.12
C PHE A 95 8.99 3.15 -0.47
N ASN A 96 8.98 4.31 -1.12
CA ASN A 96 9.54 5.52 -0.54
C ASN A 96 8.77 5.94 0.71
N LYS A 97 9.41 6.61 1.66
CA LYS A 97 8.77 7.00 2.94
C LYS A 97 7.84 8.22 2.85
N ASP A 98 7.71 8.81 1.67
CA ASP A 98 7.00 10.05 1.38
C ASP A 98 5.56 9.80 0.91
N TRP A 99 4.80 10.87 0.69
CA TRP A 99 3.42 10.79 0.20
C TRP A 99 3.28 10.10 -1.16
N PRO A 100 4.15 10.37 -2.16
CA PRO A 100 4.16 9.58 -3.39
C PRO A 100 4.40 8.09 -3.15
N GLY A 101 5.27 7.74 -2.19
CA GLY A 101 5.47 6.36 -1.76
C GLY A 101 4.21 5.72 -1.19
N LEU A 102 3.39 6.45 -0.43
CA LEU A 102 2.11 5.94 0.07
C LEU A 102 1.16 5.67 -1.08
N HIS A 103 1.05 6.63 -2.00
CA HIS A 103 0.21 6.49 -3.19
C HIS A 103 0.60 5.25 -3.99
N ASN A 104 1.90 5.05 -4.20
CA ASN A 104 2.44 3.87 -4.87
C ASN A 104 2.11 2.56 -4.15
N ALA A 105 2.26 2.50 -2.83
CA ALA A 105 1.92 1.33 -2.03
C ALA A 105 0.42 1.00 -2.08
N MET A 106 -0.45 2.01 -1.97
CA MET A 106 -1.91 1.81 -2.05
C MET A 106 -2.34 1.41 -3.46
N SER A 107 -1.71 1.95 -4.51
CA SER A 107 -1.97 1.55 -5.90
C SER A 107 -1.55 0.10 -6.15
N PHE A 108 -0.42 -0.34 -5.58
CA PHE A 108 0.01 -1.72 -5.59
C PHE A 108 -1.04 -2.66 -4.97
N GLU A 109 -1.52 -2.37 -3.76
CA GLU A 109 -2.56 -3.18 -3.11
C GLU A 109 -3.87 -3.20 -3.92
N LYS A 110 -4.36 -2.04 -4.35
CA LYS A 110 -5.61 -1.94 -5.11
C LYS A 110 -5.57 -2.74 -6.40
N ALA A 111 -4.42 -2.78 -7.09
CA ALA A 111 -4.28 -3.57 -8.30
C ALA A 111 -4.43 -5.08 -8.02
N TYR A 112 -3.82 -5.59 -6.95
CA TYR A 112 -3.97 -7.01 -6.58
C TYR A 112 -5.37 -7.31 -6.03
N GLU A 113 -5.99 -6.40 -5.29
CA GLU A 113 -7.37 -6.57 -4.83
C GLU A 113 -8.36 -6.61 -6.01
N ALA A 114 -8.18 -5.75 -7.02
CA ALA A 114 -9.01 -5.75 -8.23
C ALA A 114 -8.93 -7.06 -9.02
N ASP A 115 -7.78 -7.73 -8.98
CA ASP A 115 -7.55 -9.03 -9.63
C ASP A 115 -7.96 -10.24 -8.76
N HIS A 116 -8.62 -10.02 -7.61
CA HIS A 116 -8.93 -11.06 -6.61
C HIS A 116 -7.70 -11.82 -6.10
N HIS A 117 -6.60 -11.07 -5.97
CA HIS A 117 -5.31 -11.50 -5.46
C HIS A 117 -4.86 -10.68 -4.24
N GLY A 118 -5.81 -10.08 -3.52
CA GLY A 118 -5.56 -9.37 -2.28
C GLY A 118 -5.37 -10.30 -1.07
N LYS A 119 -5.12 -9.72 0.10
CA LYS A 119 -4.97 -10.46 1.38
C LYS A 119 -6.16 -11.38 1.69
N LYS A 120 -7.38 -10.88 1.50
CA LYS A 120 -8.62 -11.65 1.73
C LYS A 120 -8.66 -12.87 0.85
N ASP A 121 -8.31 -12.72 -0.43
CA ASP A 121 -8.25 -13.83 -1.37
C ASP A 121 -7.15 -14.81 -1.04
N TRP A 122 -6.01 -14.37 -0.51
CA TRP A 122 -4.93 -15.27 -0.07
C TRP A 122 -5.40 -16.22 1.03
N TYR A 123 -6.06 -15.68 2.08
CA TYR A 123 -6.53 -16.46 3.22
C TYR A 123 -7.89 -17.16 2.99
N ALA A 124 -8.57 -16.90 1.87
CA ALA A 124 -9.82 -17.58 1.54
C ALA A 124 -9.59 -19.11 1.37
N PRO A 125 -10.37 -19.96 2.06
CA PRO A 125 -10.25 -21.41 1.97
C PRO A 125 -10.68 -21.93 0.59
N ASN A 126 -10.15 -23.10 0.20
CA ASN A 126 -10.60 -23.88 -0.97
C ASN A 126 -10.52 -23.17 -2.33
N LYS A 127 -9.69 -22.13 -2.46
CA LYS A 127 -9.35 -21.51 -3.76
C LYS A 127 -7.95 -21.96 -4.14
N GLU A 128 -7.79 -22.66 -5.26
CA GLU A 128 -6.49 -22.95 -5.83
C GLU A 128 -5.74 -21.62 -6.06
N LYS A 129 -4.48 -21.54 -5.61
CA LYS A 129 -3.67 -20.33 -5.69
C LYS A 129 -2.66 -20.49 -6.82
N SER A 130 -2.94 -19.88 -7.97
CA SER A 130 -2.07 -19.97 -9.16
C SER A 130 -1.25 -18.70 -9.44
N SER A 131 -1.53 -17.62 -8.73
CA SER A 131 -0.98 -16.28 -9.00
C SER A 131 -0.27 -15.71 -7.77
N LEU A 132 0.47 -14.61 -7.97
CA LEU A 132 1.01 -13.84 -6.85
C LEU A 132 -0.13 -13.13 -6.12
N TYR A 133 0.00 -13.00 -4.80
CA TYR A 133 -0.94 -12.24 -3.97
C TYR A 133 -0.20 -11.14 -3.25
N ALA A 134 -0.86 -9.99 -3.08
CA ALA A 134 -0.22 -8.86 -2.44
C ALA A 134 -1.15 -7.91 -1.71
N TRP A 135 -0.59 -7.20 -0.73
CA TRP A 135 -1.26 -6.18 0.06
C TRP A 135 -0.24 -5.26 0.75
N VAL A 136 -0.69 -4.12 1.27
CA VAL A 136 0.12 -3.26 2.14
C VAL A 136 0.11 -3.80 3.57
N ALA A 137 1.29 -3.89 4.18
CA ALA A 137 1.49 -4.41 5.52
C ALA A 137 0.80 -3.54 6.57
N ARG A 138 0.00 -4.20 7.42
CA ARG A 138 -0.76 -3.58 8.51
C ARG A 138 -0.38 -4.14 9.87
N SER A 139 -1.06 -3.68 10.92
CA SER A 139 -0.84 -4.10 12.30
C SER A 139 -0.91 -5.61 12.50
N ASP A 140 -1.82 -6.31 11.83
CA ASP A 140 -1.93 -7.77 11.94
C ASP A 140 -0.71 -8.50 11.34
N ASP A 141 -0.20 -8.04 10.19
CA ASP A 141 1.04 -8.57 9.58
C ASP A 141 2.26 -8.29 10.46
N TYR A 142 2.38 -7.07 10.97
CA TYR A 142 3.48 -6.62 11.84
C TYR A 142 3.57 -7.46 13.12
N ASN A 143 2.41 -7.87 13.65
CA ASN A 143 2.31 -8.65 14.89
C ASN A 143 2.38 -10.17 14.68
N LEU A 144 2.54 -10.65 13.44
CA LEU A 144 2.72 -12.08 13.19
C LEU A 144 3.99 -12.60 13.91
N ASN A 145 3.85 -13.76 14.55
CA ASN A 145 4.95 -14.49 15.13
C ASN A 145 5.61 -15.41 14.10
N ASN A 146 6.10 -14.81 13.01
CA ASN A 146 6.79 -15.51 11.92
C ASN A 146 7.81 -14.57 11.25
N VAL A 147 8.50 -15.08 10.21
CA VAL A 147 9.53 -14.33 9.48
C VAL A 147 9.02 -13.01 8.88
N VAL A 148 7.74 -12.94 8.48
CA VAL A 148 7.16 -11.71 7.94
C VAL A 148 7.09 -10.65 9.03
N GLY A 149 6.43 -10.95 10.15
CA GLY A 149 6.33 -10.00 11.27
C GLY A 149 7.70 -9.62 11.83
N GLU A 150 8.64 -10.58 11.95
CA GLU A 150 10.01 -10.29 12.38
C GLU A 150 10.74 -9.30 11.47
N ILE A 151 10.58 -9.43 10.15
CA ILE A 151 11.22 -8.52 9.19
C ILE A 151 10.52 -7.16 9.20
N LEU A 152 9.19 -7.11 9.28
CA LEU A 152 8.46 -5.84 9.38
C LEU A 152 8.88 -5.04 10.60
N ARG A 153 9.02 -5.69 11.76
CA ARG A 153 9.52 -5.07 13.00
C ARG A 153 10.98 -4.59 12.92
N LYS A 154 11.78 -5.16 12.02
CA LYS A 154 13.17 -4.71 11.76
C LYS A 154 13.23 -3.55 10.77
N LEU A 155 12.29 -3.48 9.84
CA LEU A 155 12.28 -2.50 8.76
C LEU A 155 11.61 -1.18 9.17
N GLY A 156 10.72 -1.21 10.15
CA GLY A 156 9.97 -0.02 10.53
C GLY A 156 9.03 -0.19 11.72
N ASP A 157 8.19 0.81 11.89
CA ASP A 157 7.21 0.91 12.98
C ASP A 157 5.79 1.01 12.42
N LEU A 158 4.79 0.80 13.28
CA LEU A 158 3.39 1.04 12.93
C LEU A 158 3.05 2.53 13.08
N LYS A 159 2.55 3.14 12.02
CA LYS A 159 2.06 4.53 12.00
C LYS A 159 0.65 4.61 11.42
N THR A 160 -0.16 5.50 11.97
CA THR A 160 -1.42 5.96 11.36
C THR A 160 -1.14 6.99 10.27
N ILE A 161 -2.11 7.22 9.38
CA ILE A 161 -2.00 8.32 8.39
C ILE A 161 -1.93 9.67 9.09
N SER A 162 -2.65 9.86 10.21
CA SER A 162 -2.67 11.11 10.96
C SER A 162 -1.31 11.46 11.57
N GLU A 163 -0.63 10.48 12.19
CA GLU A 163 0.73 10.64 12.74
C GLU A 163 1.79 10.98 11.67
N MET A 164 1.42 10.95 10.39
CA MET A 164 2.30 11.25 9.27
C MET A 164 1.98 12.56 8.55
N MET A 165 0.83 13.17 8.86
CA MET A 165 0.46 14.51 8.40
C MET A 165 0.99 15.62 9.30
N GLU A 166 1.54 15.27 10.45
CA GLU A 166 2.09 16.15 11.48
C GLU A 166 3.61 16.25 11.38
#